data_AF-V6K410-F1
#
_entry.id   AF-V6K410-F1
#
_cell.length_a   1.000
_cell.length_b   1.000
_cell.length_c   1.000
_cell.angle_alpha   90.00
_cell.angle_beta   90.00
_cell.angle_gamma   90.00
#
_symmetry.space_group_name_H-M   'P 1'
#
loop_
_entity.id
_entity.type
_entity.pdbx_description
1 polymer ?
#
loop_
_entity_poly.entity_id
_entity_poly.type
_entity_poly.pdbx_seq_one_letter_code
_entity_poly.pdbx_strand_id
1 'polypeptide(L)'
;PTAWESAARTDFSAWPARGPLTGDSGLLHRALAVWARPGATVHVSATAGTEIGGPAGPPQLLYAGQVDNARVVVFYDGLRIARYAEPVDGTQGAALDFARADGATGAEASALVLGRSDGNVQYLTAPWVQKAASRNLMKPDSSATSLKVTNGVTAPLASPALRPGNCTSWTVLQLTDASGTALSTDLGELVPAHLTVGKPGSPGEVSDTAGRAAWAPFACSLAAERSVGVRSVNAWSYADQPLPDGSGAAEWVCTRAETWRGDGTGALAQFRTPGGRAAAVVAKGTDALSCGPRDPHVLAGVLWKSAAGHWYLLAAGDKDTASIQAGGGVTAAGQGQFLVARAKQGARATLKGTLENGQAINGLR
;
A
#
# COMPACT_ATOMS: atom_id res chain seq x y z
N PRO A 1 16.60 11.37 23.83
CA PRO A 1 15.88 10.06 23.77
C PRO A 1 14.36 10.18 24.00
N THR A 2 13.91 11.06 24.90
CA THR A 2 12.49 11.20 25.33
C THR A 2 11.73 12.36 24.66
N ALA A 3 12.34 13.10 23.73
CA ALA A 3 11.72 14.29 23.11
C ALA A 3 10.37 14.00 22.42
N TRP A 4 10.13 12.77 21.99
CA TRP A 4 8.87 12.31 21.41
C TRP A 4 7.73 12.25 22.43
N GLU A 5 8.01 12.06 23.73
CA GLU A 5 6.99 11.92 24.78
C GLU A 5 6.24 13.24 24.99
N SER A 6 6.90 14.37 24.75
CA SER A 6 6.33 15.72 24.82
C SER A 6 6.01 16.33 23.45
N ALA A 7 6.29 15.61 22.35
CA ALA A 7 6.09 16.13 21.02
C ALA A 7 4.60 16.17 20.68
N ALA A 8 4.11 17.31 20.21
CA ALA A 8 2.75 17.44 19.70
C ALA A 8 2.54 16.71 18.36
N ARG A 9 3.62 16.35 17.66
CA ARG A 9 3.60 15.69 16.35
C ARG A 9 4.10 14.25 16.45
N THR A 10 3.42 13.34 15.77
CA THR A 10 3.78 11.93 15.61
C THR A 10 4.37 11.69 14.21
N ASP A 11 5.49 12.33 13.93
CA ASP A 11 6.21 12.26 12.65
C ASP A 11 7.70 11.90 12.85
N PHE A 12 8.46 11.77 11.75
CA PHE A 12 9.88 11.43 11.80
C PHE A 12 10.76 12.49 12.51
N SER A 13 10.32 13.75 12.62
CA SER A 13 11.08 14.78 13.34
C SER A 13 11.15 14.50 14.84
N ALA A 14 10.17 13.77 15.39
CA ALA A 14 10.16 13.37 16.80
C ALA A 14 11.01 12.12 17.09
N TRP A 15 11.53 11.41 16.08
CA TRP A 15 12.25 10.15 16.29
C TRP A 15 13.66 10.38 16.87
N PRO A 16 14.02 9.76 18.01
CA PRO A 16 15.39 9.83 18.51
C PRO A 16 16.31 8.93 17.66
N ALA A 17 17.59 9.31 17.58
CA ALA A 17 18.63 8.43 17.06
C ALA A 17 18.69 7.13 17.87
N ARG A 18 18.68 5.98 17.19
CA ARG A 18 18.72 4.65 17.82
C ARG A 18 19.73 3.73 17.13
N GLY A 19 20.16 2.69 17.84
CA GLY A 19 21.07 1.67 17.33
C GLY A 19 22.52 1.82 17.84
N PRO A 20 23.26 0.70 17.85
CA PRO A 20 24.56 0.60 18.52
C PRO A 20 25.68 1.40 17.84
N LEU A 21 25.52 1.77 16.56
CA LEU A 21 26.54 2.49 15.78
C LEU A 21 26.27 3.99 15.70
N THR A 22 25.36 4.51 16.53
CA THR A 22 25.05 5.95 16.61
C THR A 22 26.23 6.82 17.07
N GLY A 23 27.22 6.21 17.73
CA GLY A 23 28.49 6.86 18.10
C GLY A 23 29.64 6.64 17.11
N ASP A 24 29.44 5.87 16.02
CA ASP A 24 30.49 5.57 15.04
C ASP A 24 30.65 6.75 14.07
N SER A 25 31.48 7.72 14.45
CA SER A 25 31.73 8.92 13.66
C SER A 25 32.29 8.61 12.26
N GLY A 26 33.06 7.53 12.11
CA GLY A 26 33.61 7.11 10.82
C GLY A 26 32.53 6.64 9.86
N LEU A 27 31.61 5.79 10.33
CA LEU A 27 30.45 5.35 9.57
C LEU A 27 29.53 6.52 9.22
N LEU A 28 29.20 7.38 10.20
CA LEU A 28 28.31 8.51 9.97
C LEU A 28 28.90 9.52 8.98
N HIS A 29 30.20 9.81 9.07
CA HIS A 29 30.88 10.69 8.12
C HIS A 29 30.86 10.10 6.71
N ARG A 30 31.11 8.79 6.54
CA ARG A 30 31.00 8.13 5.24
C ARG A 30 29.59 8.21 4.68
N ALA A 31 28.57 7.91 5.48
CA ALA A 31 27.18 7.95 5.05
C ALA A 31 26.77 9.35 4.55
N LEU A 32 27.17 10.40 5.28
CA LEU A 32 26.93 11.80 4.88
C LEU A 32 27.73 12.19 3.62
N ALA A 33 28.99 11.74 3.50
CA ALA A 33 29.81 11.98 2.32
C ALA A 33 29.22 11.32 1.08
N VAL A 34 28.76 10.07 1.18
CA VAL A 34 28.09 9.33 0.11
C VAL A 34 26.78 10.01 -0.26
N TRP A 35 25.98 10.47 0.70
CA TRP A 35 24.78 11.24 0.39
C TRP A 35 25.10 12.54 -0.35
N ALA A 36 26.10 13.31 0.11
CA ALA A 36 26.48 14.54 -0.55
C ALA A 36 26.98 14.31 -2.00
N ARG A 37 27.77 13.25 -2.22
CA ARG A 37 28.38 12.90 -3.51
C ARG A 37 28.58 11.38 -3.63
N PRO A 38 27.59 10.65 -4.17
CA PRO A 38 27.72 9.21 -4.34
C PRO A 38 28.87 8.85 -5.30
N GLY A 39 29.72 7.91 -4.90
CA GLY A 39 30.76 7.37 -5.79
C GLY A 39 30.18 6.46 -6.87
N ALA A 40 30.93 6.22 -7.94
CA ALA A 40 30.47 5.41 -9.09
C ALA A 40 30.10 3.95 -8.74
N THR A 41 30.59 3.44 -7.62
CA THR A 41 30.32 2.07 -7.13
C THR A 41 29.16 2.01 -6.13
N VAL A 42 28.52 3.15 -5.81
CA VAL A 42 27.38 3.21 -4.89
C VAL A 42 26.10 2.99 -5.69
N HIS A 43 25.27 2.04 -5.26
CA HIS A 43 23.95 1.85 -5.83
C HIS A 43 23.00 2.91 -5.27
N VAL A 44 22.57 3.84 -6.11
CA VAL A 44 21.60 4.88 -5.73
C VAL A 44 20.22 4.48 -6.19
N SER A 45 19.25 4.48 -5.27
CA SER A 45 17.84 4.24 -5.57
C SER A 45 16.98 5.33 -4.95
N ALA A 46 15.81 5.57 -5.55
CA ALA A 46 14.89 6.59 -5.06
C ALA A 46 13.45 6.19 -5.37
N THR A 47 12.55 6.38 -4.40
CA THR A 47 11.11 6.44 -4.67
C THR A 47 10.85 7.46 -5.77
N ALA A 48 9.94 7.16 -6.71
CA ALA A 48 9.66 8.03 -7.85
C ALA A 48 9.40 9.50 -7.43
N GLY A 49 10.08 10.44 -8.09
CA GLY A 49 10.04 11.89 -7.81
C GLY A 49 10.62 12.32 -6.45
N THR A 50 11.50 11.51 -5.86
CA THR A 50 12.36 11.94 -4.75
C THR A 50 13.63 12.57 -5.30
N GLU A 51 14.01 13.74 -4.77
CA GLU A 51 15.31 14.33 -5.08
C GLU A 51 16.44 13.49 -4.48
N ILE A 52 17.52 13.32 -5.24
CA ILE A 52 18.69 12.50 -4.85
C ILE A 52 19.91 13.33 -4.44
N GLY A 53 19.81 14.67 -4.47
CA GLY A 53 20.91 15.57 -4.10
C GLY A 53 21.28 15.49 -2.62
N GLY A 54 22.35 16.17 -2.20
CA GLY A 54 22.70 16.29 -0.77
C GLY A 54 21.58 16.95 0.06
N PRO A 55 21.60 16.80 1.40
CA PRO A 55 20.58 17.40 2.26
C PRO A 55 20.68 18.93 2.27
N ALA A 56 19.54 19.62 2.30
CA ALA A 56 19.47 21.09 2.30
C ALA A 56 19.98 21.73 3.61
N GLY A 57 20.04 20.94 4.69
CA GLY A 57 20.57 21.34 5.99
C GLY A 57 21.07 20.11 6.77
N PRO A 58 21.49 20.27 8.03
CA PRO A 58 21.96 19.15 8.85
C PRO A 58 20.84 18.10 9.03
N PRO A 59 20.99 16.88 8.49
CA PRO A 59 19.95 15.88 8.61
C PRO A 59 19.95 15.25 10.02
N GLN A 60 18.77 14.86 10.48
CA GLN A 60 18.57 14.16 11.74
C GLN A 60 18.94 12.69 11.58
N LEU A 61 19.78 12.17 12.48
CA LEU A 61 20.06 10.74 12.57
C LEU A 61 18.86 10.02 13.21
N LEU A 62 18.27 9.07 12.49
CA LEU A 62 17.20 8.21 13.00
C LEU A 62 17.75 6.86 13.48
N TYR A 63 18.73 6.32 12.76
CA TYR A 63 19.30 5.02 13.09
C TYR A 63 20.74 4.83 12.61
N ALA A 64 21.54 4.13 13.41
CA ALA A 64 22.79 3.54 12.95
C ALA A 64 23.05 2.20 13.66
N GLY A 65 23.17 1.13 12.89
CA GLY A 65 23.33 -0.22 13.45
C GLY A 65 23.58 -1.28 12.39
N GLN A 66 23.91 -2.49 12.84
CA GLN A 66 24.00 -3.65 11.96
C GLN A 66 22.63 -4.29 11.78
N VAL A 67 22.27 -4.58 10.53
CA VAL A 67 21.04 -5.25 10.13
C VAL A 67 21.46 -6.35 9.16
N ASP A 68 21.31 -7.60 9.60
CA ASP A 68 21.88 -8.76 8.91
C ASP A 68 23.38 -8.57 8.62
N ASN A 69 23.82 -8.66 7.36
CA ASN A 69 25.22 -8.51 6.95
C ASN A 69 25.60 -7.08 6.51
N ALA A 70 24.79 -6.07 6.85
CA ALA A 70 25.02 -4.68 6.49
C ALA A 70 25.05 -3.75 7.71
N ARG A 71 25.91 -2.73 7.67
CA ARG A 71 25.83 -1.54 8.53
C ARG A 71 24.90 -0.54 7.86
N VAL A 72 23.83 -0.17 8.54
CA VAL A 72 22.78 0.69 8.03
C VAL A 72 22.76 2.00 8.82
N VAL A 73 22.67 3.12 8.10
CA VAL A 73 22.45 4.46 8.65
C VAL A 73 21.20 5.05 8.01
N VAL A 74 20.30 5.58 8.82
CA VAL A 74 19.07 6.24 8.36
C VAL A 74 19.05 7.67 8.85
N PHE A 75 18.84 8.60 7.92
CA PHE A 75 18.69 10.00 8.17
C PHE A 75 17.32 10.52 7.70
N TYR A 76 16.90 11.64 8.29
CA TYR A 76 15.74 12.43 7.87
C TYR A 76 16.16 13.89 7.74
N ASP A 77 15.90 14.52 6.58
CA ASP A 77 16.25 15.92 6.34
C ASP A 77 15.07 16.90 6.49
N GLY A 78 13.91 16.42 6.94
CA GLY A 78 12.68 17.20 7.04
C GLY A 78 11.68 16.96 5.90
N LEU A 79 12.12 16.34 4.79
CA LEU A 79 11.27 16.03 3.63
C LEU A 79 11.39 14.55 3.22
N ARG A 80 12.60 13.99 3.29
CA ARG A 80 12.91 12.64 2.83
C ARG A 80 13.74 11.84 3.83
N ILE A 81 13.63 10.54 3.68
CA ILE A 81 14.46 9.54 4.34
C ILE A 81 15.61 9.20 3.40
N ALA A 82 16.84 9.23 3.92
CA ALA A 82 18.01 8.72 3.25
C ALA A 82 18.56 7.53 4.05
N ARG A 83 18.65 6.37 3.39
CA ARG A 83 19.19 5.14 3.98
C ARG A 83 20.49 4.79 3.28
N TYR A 84 21.58 4.83 4.02
CA TYR A 84 22.88 4.31 3.59
C TYR A 84 23.06 2.90 4.14
N ALA A 85 23.57 1.98 3.32
CA ALA A 85 23.97 0.66 3.77
C ALA A 85 25.29 0.22 3.12
N GLU A 86 26.22 -0.27 3.93
CA GLU A 86 27.47 -0.90 3.48
C GLU A 86 27.59 -2.31 4.07
N PRO A 87 28.25 -3.27 3.39
CA PRO A 87 28.56 -4.55 4.01
C PRO A 87 29.36 -4.40 5.31
N VAL A 88 29.26 -5.39 6.20
CA VAL A 88 30.08 -5.39 7.44
C VAL A 88 31.58 -5.50 7.14
N ASP A 89 31.95 -6.16 6.05
CA ASP A 89 33.35 -6.48 5.67
C ASP A 89 33.95 -5.51 4.64
N GLY A 90 33.37 -4.32 4.47
CA GLY A 90 33.91 -3.30 3.56
C GLY A 90 32.87 -2.34 3.02
N THR A 91 33.21 -1.58 1.97
CA THR A 91 32.31 -0.58 1.36
C THR A 91 31.90 -0.92 -0.07
N GLN A 92 32.41 -2.01 -0.64
CA GLN A 92 31.97 -2.48 -1.96
C GLN A 92 30.50 -2.90 -1.92
N GLY A 93 29.71 -2.45 -2.90
CA GLY A 93 28.27 -2.72 -2.93
C GLY A 93 27.46 -1.86 -1.96
N ALA A 94 28.01 -0.74 -1.47
CA ALA A 94 27.25 0.22 -0.69
C ALA A 94 26.04 0.74 -1.49
N ALA A 95 24.93 0.96 -0.78
CA ALA A 95 23.69 1.48 -1.34
C ALA A 95 23.27 2.76 -0.62
N LEU A 96 22.65 3.65 -1.38
CA LEU A 96 22.02 4.87 -0.89
C LEU A 96 20.61 4.94 -1.47
N ASP A 97 19.62 4.77 -0.59
CA ASP A 97 18.22 4.74 -0.95
C ASP A 97 17.52 6.01 -0.43
N PHE A 98 16.66 6.59 -1.27
CA PHE A 98 15.86 7.76 -0.92
C PHE A 98 14.37 7.43 -0.94
N ALA A 99 13.65 7.89 0.08
CA ALA A 99 12.19 7.86 0.07
C ALA A 99 11.61 9.20 0.49
N ARG A 100 10.58 9.64 -0.24
CA ARG A 100 9.74 10.76 0.18
C ARG A 100 9.02 10.38 1.48
N ALA A 101 8.91 11.36 2.38
CA ALA A 101 8.23 11.22 3.66
C ALA A 101 7.42 12.48 4.01
N ASP A 102 7.16 13.33 3.02
CA ASP A 102 6.51 14.62 3.21
C ASP A 102 5.11 14.43 3.81
N GLY A 103 4.87 15.07 4.96
CA GLY A 103 3.59 14.99 5.65
C GLY A 103 3.25 13.61 6.21
N ALA A 104 4.23 12.70 6.32
CA ALA A 104 4.06 11.42 7.00
C ALA A 104 3.75 11.65 8.49
N THR A 105 2.64 11.11 8.97
CA THR A 105 2.24 11.21 10.38
C THR A 105 1.58 9.91 10.84
N GLY A 106 1.52 9.69 12.16
CA GLY A 106 0.82 8.54 12.74
C GLY A 106 1.29 7.22 12.14
N ALA A 107 0.36 6.45 11.56
CA ALA A 107 0.62 5.14 10.94
C ALA A 107 1.68 5.20 9.81
N GLU A 108 1.72 6.28 9.03
CA GLU A 108 2.66 6.45 7.92
C GLU A 108 4.08 6.77 8.40
N ALA A 109 4.20 7.32 9.61
CA ALA A 109 5.46 7.59 10.29
C ALA A 109 5.74 6.58 11.41
N SER A 110 5.16 5.37 11.35
CA SER A 110 5.28 4.36 12.41
C SER A 110 6.37 3.31 12.16
N ALA A 111 6.89 3.20 10.93
CA ALA A 111 7.99 2.30 10.62
C ALA A 111 8.84 2.75 9.42
N LEU A 112 10.11 2.33 9.43
CA LEU A 112 11.05 2.46 8.31
C LEU A 112 11.73 1.13 8.04
N VAL A 113 11.89 0.78 6.77
CA VAL A 113 12.65 -0.41 6.37
C VAL A 113 14.14 -0.17 6.62
N LEU A 114 14.75 -1.06 7.39
CA LEU A 114 16.18 -1.08 7.64
C LEU A 114 16.94 -1.95 6.65
N GLY A 115 16.32 -3.03 6.18
CA GLY A 115 16.97 -3.96 5.28
C GLY A 115 16.03 -5.02 4.75
N ARG A 116 16.41 -5.56 3.60
CA ARG A 116 15.75 -6.66 2.91
C ARG A 116 16.80 -7.70 2.53
N SER A 117 16.66 -8.91 3.06
CA SER A 117 17.57 -10.02 2.77
C SER A 117 16.84 -11.36 2.95
N ASP A 118 17.23 -12.37 2.16
CA ASP A 118 16.70 -13.74 2.23
C ASP A 118 15.16 -13.85 2.23
N GLY A 119 14.49 -12.99 1.45
CA GLY A 119 13.02 -12.95 1.37
C GLY A 119 12.33 -12.30 2.57
N ASN A 120 13.09 -11.69 3.48
CA ASN A 120 12.61 -11.00 4.67
C ASN A 120 12.88 -9.50 4.63
N VAL A 121 12.20 -8.77 5.50
CA VAL A 121 12.34 -7.35 5.77
C VAL A 121 12.42 -7.12 7.28
N GLN A 122 13.23 -6.15 7.68
CA GLN A 122 13.30 -5.67 9.06
C GLN A 122 12.97 -4.19 9.12
N TYR A 123 12.26 -3.79 10.17
CA TYR A 123 11.82 -2.41 10.36
C TYR A 123 12.42 -1.80 11.61
N LEU A 124 12.67 -0.49 11.54
CA LEU A 124 12.74 0.38 12.70
C LEU A 124 11.34 0.91 12.98
N THR A 125 10.78 0.63 14.16
CA THR A 125 9.46 1.13 14.56
C THR A 125 9.57 2.50 15.21
N ALA A 126 8.55 3.33 15.13
CA ALA A 126 8.48 4.60 15.85
C ALA A 126 8.66 4.41 17.37
N PRO A 127 9.15 5.43 18.09
CA PRO A 127 9.38 5.32 19.53
C PRO A 127 8.08 5.17 20.35
N TRP A 128 6.93 5.60 19.83
CA TRP A 128 5.62 5.44 20.46
C TRP A 128 4.94 4.09 20.20
N VAL A 129 5.49 3.25 19.31
CA VAL A 129 4.95 1.92 19.04
C VAL A 129 5.14 1.02 20.26
N GLN A 130 4.03 0.47 20.74
CA GLN A 130 3.98 -0.38 21.93
C GLN A 130 4.06 -1.87 21.60
N LYS A 131 3.46 -2.28 20.46
CA LYS A 131 3.46 -3.68 20.01
C LYS A 131 3.67 -3.76 18.51
N ALA A 132 4.41 -4.78 18.09
CA ALA A 132 4.52 -5.18 16.70
C ALA A 132 4.07 -6.63 16.55
N ALA A 133 3.40 -6.93 15.44
CA ALA A 133 2.98 -8.27 15.08
C ALA A 133 3.01 -8.45 13.56
N SER A 134 3.00 -9.70 13.11
CA SER A 134 2.80 -10.06 11.72
C SER A 134 1.44 -10.70 11.52
N ARG A 135 0.86 -10.50 10.33
CA ARG A 135 -0.42 -11.09 9.93
C ARG A 135 -0.37 -11.51 8.47
N ASN A 136 -1.05 -12.60 8.13
CA ASN A 136 -1.36 -12.92 6.74
C ASN A 136 -2.70 -12.27 6.38
N LEU A 137 -2.66 -11.25 5.50
CA LEU A 137 -3.83 -10.48 5.08
C LEU A 137 -4.87 -11.36 4.36
N MET A 138 -4.46 -12.45 3.71
CA MET A 138 -5.37 -13.42 3.07
C MET A 138 -6.12 -14.31 4.08
N LYS A 139 -5.76 -14.28 5.37
CA LYS A 139 -6.37 -15.08 6.43
C LYS A 139 -6.95 -14.16 7.51
N PRO A 140 -8.14 -13.57 7.28
CA PRO A 140 -8.67 -12.50 8.11
C PRO A 140 -8.95 -12.94 9.55
N ASP A 141 -9.31 -14.21 9.74
CA ASP A 141 -9.64 -14.81 11.04
C ASP A 141 -8.43 -15.35 11.80
N SER A 142 -7.25 -15.43 11.15
CA SER A 142 -6.04 -15.88 11.85
C SER A 142 -5.60 -14.86 12.89
N SER A 143 -5.08 -15.30 14.02
CA SER A 143 -4.48 -14.41 15.01
C SER A 143 -3.21 -13.75 14.47
N ALA A 144 -2.92 -12.53 14.90
CA ALA A 144 -1.63 -11.92 14.64
C ALA A 144 -0.53 -12.66 15.42
N THR A 145 0.64 -12.82 14.83
CA THR A 145 1.80 -13.42 15.48
C THR A 145 2.67 -12.31 16.05
N SER A 146 2.89 -12.29 17.37
CA SER A 146 3.73 -11.27 18.00
C SER A 146 5.13 -11.25 17.38
N LEU A 147 5.60 -10.05 17.05
CA LEU A 147 6.92 -9.83 16.47
C LEU A 147 7.83 -9.23 17.54
N LYS A 148 8.94 -9.91 17.83
CA LYS A 148 9.93 -9.41 18.79
C LYS A 148 10.48 -8.08 18.28
N VAL A 149 10.54 -7.08 19.16
CA VAL A 149 11.20 -5.79 18.91
C VAL A 149 12.36 -5.66 19.89
N THR A 150 13.55 -5.32 19.39
CA THR A 150 14.75 -5.11 20.21
C THR A 150 15.35 -3.77 19.83
N ASN A 151 15.40 -2.84 20.78
CA ASN A 151 15.88 -1.47 20.57
C ASN A 151 15.18 -0.75 19.39
N GLY A 152 13.87 -0.98 19.22
CA GLY A 152 13.06 -0.44 18.12
C GLY A 152 13.17 -1.19 16.80
N VAL A 153 14.01 -2.23 16.70
CA VAL A 153 14.16 -3.04 15.48
C VAL A 153 13.32 -4.30 15.58
N THR A 154 12.51 -4.58 14.56
CA THR A 154 11.74 -5.82 14.49
C THR A 154 12.62 -7.03 14.18
N ALA A 155 12.23 -8.19 14.66
CA ALA A 155 12.67 -9.46 14.09
C ALA A 155 12.33 -9.52 12.58
N PRO A 156 13.06 -10.30 11.77
CA PRO A 156 12.76 -10.47 10.35
C PRO A 156 11.33 -10.94 10.10
N LEU A 157 10.70 -10.32 9.11
CA LEU A 157 9.35 -10.61 8.63
C LEU A 157 9.43 -11.02 7.17
N ALA A 158 8.67 -12.03 6.73
CA ALA A 158 8.54 -12.34 5.32
C ALA A 158 8.07 -11.11 4.52
N SER A 159 8.87 -10.66 3.55
CA SER A 159 8.56 -9.50 2.71
C SER A 159 7.72 -9.91 1.50
N PRO A 160 6.50 -9.37 1.32
CA PRO A 160 5.78 -9.52 0.06
C PRO A 160 6.56 -8.96 -1.14
N ALA A 161 7.31 -7.88 -0.98
CA ALA A 161 8.05 -7.25 -2.08
C ALA A 161 9.09 -8.18 -2.73
N LEU A 162 9.69 -9.09 -1.95
CA LEU A 162 10.70 -10.05 -2.42
C LEU A 162 10.15 -11.40 -2.89
N ARG A 163 8.82 -11.58 -2.90
CA ARG A 163 8.20 -12.85 -3.30
C ARG A 163 7.70 -12.80 -4.76
N PRO A 164 8.44 -13.41 -5.71
CA PRO A 164 7.94 -13.63 -7.07
C PRO A 164 6.97 -14.83 -7.11
N GLY A 165 6.12 -14.87 -8.15
CA GLY A 165 5.25 -16.02 -8.42
C GLY A 165 3.85 -15.92 -7.81
N ASN A 166 3.18 -17.08 -7.71
CA ASN A 166 1.78 -17.17 -7.31
C ASN A 166 1.58 -16.75 -5.85
N CYS A 167 0.69 -15.78 -5.63
CA CYS A 167 0.37 -15.29 -4.31
C CYS A 167 -0.50 -16.29 -3.53
N THR A 168 0.10 -16.93 -2.53
CA THR A 168 -0.56 -17.87 -1.61
C THR A 168 -0.62 -17.36 -0.17
N SER A 169 0.08 -16.25 0.11
CA SER A 169 0.09 -15.54 1.38
C SER A 169 0.51 -14.09 1.14
N TRP A 170 -0.06 -13.16 1.90
CA TRP A 170 0.38 -11.77 1.91
C TRP A 170 0.65 -11.30 3.33
N THR A 171 1.93 -11.17 3.68
CA THR A 171 2.34 -10.81 5.04
C THR A 171 2.33 -9.29 5.23
N VAL A 172 1.68 -8.82 6.30
CA VAL A 172 1.64 -7.40 6.68
C VAL A 172 2.24 -7.20 8.08
N LEU A 173 2.81 -6.02 8.30
CA LEU A 173 3.25 -5.52 9.59
C LEU A 173 2.04 -4.90 10.30
N GLN A 174 1.77 -5.32 11.53
CA GLN A 174 0.77 -4.74 12.40
C GLN A 174 1.48 -3.98 13.52
N LEU A 175 1.19 -2.69 13.67
CA LEU A 175 1.74 -1.84 14.72
C LEU A 175 0.60 -1.33 15.60
N THR A 176 0.83 -1.35 16.91
CA THR A 176 -0.12 -0.84 17.89
C THR A 176 0.55 0.23 18.74
N ASP A 177 -0.11 1.37 18.87
CA ASP A 177 0.25 2.48 19.76
C ASP A 177 -0.98 2.96 20.56
N ALA A 178 -0.89 4.15 21.17
CA ALA A 178 -1.98 4.73 21.95
C ALA A 178 -3.22 5.12 21.12
N SER A 179 -3.07 5.34 19.81
CA SER A 179 -4.16 5.71 18.90
C SER A 179 -4.93 4.50 18.37
N GLY A 180 -4.30 3.32 18.36
CA GLY A 180 -4.94 2.08 17.93
C GLY A 180 -3.97 1.13 17.24
N THR A 181 -4.51 0.31 16.34
CA THR A 181 -3.75 -0.67 15.56
C THR A 181 -3.86 -0.34 14.09
N ALA A 182 -2.71 -0.19 13.43
CA ALA A 182 -2.59 0.04 12.00
C ALA A 182 -1.88 -1.14 11.31
N LEU A 183 -2.20 -1.36 10.03
CA LEU A 183 -1.52 -2.34 9.18
C LEU A 183 -0.69 -1.63 8.12
N SER A 184 0.53 -2.10 7.90
CA SER A 184 1.40 -1.62 6.83
C SER A 184 1.94 -2.79 6.02
N THR A 185 2.19 -2.58 4.73
CA THR A 185 2.70 -3.61 3.83
C THR A 185 3.99 -3.19 3.16
N ASP A 186 4.88 -4.16 2.96
CA ASP A 186 6.08 -3.94 2.16
C ASP A 186 5.75 -4.02 0.67
N LEU A 187 5.86 -2.88 -0.02
CA LEU A 187 5.73 -2.76 -1.48
C LEU A 187 7.06 -2.41 -2.16
N GLY A 188 8.19 -2.47 -1.44
CA GLY A 188 9.53 -2.20 -1.96
C GLY A 188 10.11 -0.82 -1.62
N GLU A 189 9.31 0.09 -1.06
CA GLU A 189 9.74 1.43 -0.64
C GLU A 189 10.36 1.43 0.77
N LEU A 190 11.10 2.48 1.17
CA LEU A 190 11.65 2.56 2.55
C LEU A 190 10.56 2.78 3.61
N VAL A 191 9.51 3.54 3.27
CA VAL A 191 8.34 3.71 4.13
C VAL A 191 7.30 2.67 3.69
N PRO A 192 6.89 1.72 4.57
CA PRO A 192 5.90 0.72 4.20
C PRO A 192 4.52 1.39 4.00
N ALA A 193 3.76 0.91 3.02
CA ALA A 193 2.47 1.50 2.68
C ALA A 193 1.42 1.19 3.75
N HIS A 194 0.72 2.22 4.23
CA HIS A 194 -0.38 2.08 5.20
C HIS A 194 -1.62 1.48 4.52
N LEU A 195 -2.20 0.45 5.11
CA LEU A 195 -3.42 -0.19 4.63
C LEU A 195 -4.62 0.33 5.41
N THR A 196 -5.62 0.80 4.67
CA THR A 196 -6.87 1.33 5.23
C THR A 196 -8.09 0.70 4.57
N VAL A 197 -9.26 0.90 5.15
CA VAL A 197 -10.54 0.40 4.63
C VAL A 197 -11.64 1.43 4.84
N GLY A 198 -12.53 1.58 3.87
CA GLY A 198 -13.70 2.45 3.98
C GLY A 198 -13.86 3.40 2.80
N LYS A 199 -14.79 4.36 2.96
CA LYS A 199 -15.15 5.30 1.90
C LYS A 199 -13.98 6.24 1.56
N PRO A 200 -13.84 6.65 0.29
CA PRO A 200 -12.85 7.65 -0.09
C PRO A 200 -13.01 8.93 0.74
N GLY A 201 -11.89 9.52 1.16
CA GLY A 201 -11.86 10.73 2.00
C GLY A 201 -12.16 10.52 3.49
N SER A 202 -12.60 9.32 3.91
CA SER A 202 -12.72 8.98 5.33
C SER A 202 -12.38 7.50 5.57
N PRO A 203 -11.16 7.08 5.20
CA PRO A 203 -10.73 5.71 5.43
C PRO A 203 -10.47 5.46 6.93
N GLY A 204 -10.74 4.24 7.38
CA GLY A 204 -10.45 3.76 8.73
C GLY A 204 -9.32 2.73 8.75
N GLU A 205 -8.87 2.39 9.95
CA GLU A 205 -7.85 1.37 10.16
C GLU A 205 -8.36 -0.05 9.91
N VAL A 206 -7.51 -0.93 9.37
CA VAL A 206 -7.80 -2.37 9.21
C VAL A 206 -7.57 -3.12 10.53
N SER A 207 -8.26 -2.68 11.58
CA SER A 207 -8.05 -3.12 12.97
C SER A 207 -9.03 -4.21 13.42
N ASP A 208 -10.24 -4.22 12.85
CA ASP A 208 -11.32 -5.14 13.21
C ASP A 208 -11.45 -6.31 12.22
N THR A 209 -12.37 -7.23 12.51
CA THR A 209 -12.58 -8.42 11.67
C THR A 209 -13.22 -8.06 10.32
N ALA A 210 -14.10 -7.05 10.28
CA ALA A 210 -14.76 -6.61 9.06
C ALA A 210 -13.75 -6.02 8.05
N GLY A 211 -12.87 -5.13 8.50
CA GLY A 211 -11.81 -4.56 7.67
C GLY A 211 -10.84 -5.60 7.15
N ARG A 212 -10.46 -6.57 7.99
CA ARG A 212 -9.64 -7.71 7.57
C ARG A 212 -10.33 -8.57 6.52
N ALA A 213 -11.63 -8.85 6.71
CA ALA A 213 -12.42 -9.62 5.75
C ALA A 213 -12.57 -8.89 4.40
N ALA A 214 -12.72 -7.56 4.42
CA ALA A 214 -12.77 -6.73 3.22
C ALA A 214 -11.46 -6.78 2.42
N TRP A 215 -10.30 -6.92 3.07
CA TRP A 215 -9.00 -7.00 2.39
C TRP A 215 -8.64 -8.40 1.89
N ALA A 216 -9.05 -9.45 2.61
CA ALA A 216 -8.52 -10.80 2.40
C ALA A 216 -8.62 -11.34 0.95
N PRO A 217 -9.73 -11.15 0.21
CA PRO A 217 -9.85 -11.64 -1.16
C PRO A 217 -8.97 -10.88 -2.17
N PHE A 218 -8.55 -9.67 -1.81
CA PHE A 218 -7.87 -8.71 -2.67
C PHE A 218 -6.40 -8.52 -2.28
N ALA A 219 -5.93 -9.12 -1.19
CA ALA A 219 -4.58 -8.94 -0.67
C ALA A 219 -3.48 -9.15 -1.73
N CYS A 220 -3.67 -10.10 -2.65
CA CYS A 220 -2.72 -10.38 -3.71
C CYS A 220 -2.67 -9.30 -4.81
N SER A 221 -3.71 -8.47 -4.95
CA SER A 221 -3.74 -7.37 -5.91
C SER A 221 -2.71 -6.30 -5.56
N LEU A 222 -2.28 -6.21 -4.29
CA LEU A 222 -1.20 -5.32 -3.84
C LEU A 222 0.12 -5.56 -4.58
N ALA A 223 0.31 -6.73 -5.22
CA ALA A 223 1.46 -6.98 -6.08
C ALA A 223 1.53 -6.02 -7.28
N ALA A 224 0.40 -5.48 -7.74
CA ALA A 224 0.33 -4.53 -8.84
C ALA A 224 0.86 -3.13 -8.48
N GLU A 225 1.07 -2.87 -7.18
CA GLU A 225 1.46 -1.58 -6.60
C GLU A 225 2.89 -1.59 -6.04
N ARG A 226 3.71 -2.58 -6.43
CA ARG A 226 5.11 -2.68 -6.00
C ARG A 226 5.99 -1.62 -6.68
N SER A 227 6.85 -0.98 -5.90
CA SER A 227 7.90 -0.07 -6.35
C SER A 227 7.40 1.15 -7.14
N VAL A 228 6.21 1.67 -6.80
CA VAL A 228 5.63 2.86 -7.44
C VAL A 228 5.47 4.05 -6.47
N GLY A 229 6.12 4.00 -5.31
CA GLY A 229 6.10 5.11 -4.33
C GLY A 229 4.79 5.25 -3.56
N VAL A 230 4.14 4.13 -3.25
CA VAL A 230 2.88 4.08 -2.50
C VAL A 230 3.08 4.53 -1.06
N ARG A 231 2.27 5.50 -0.64
CA ARG A 231 2.12 5.99 0.72
C ARG A 231 1.08 5.17 1.48
N SER A 232 -0.07 4.95 0.87
CA SER A 232 -1.17 4.18 1.46
C SER A 232 -2.02 3.50 0.41
N VAL A 233 -2.73 2.44 0.80
CA VAL A 233 -3.73 1.76 -0.03
C VAL A 233 -5.02 1.62 0.76
N ASN A 234 -6.12 2.15 0.22
CA ASN A 234 -7.46 2.01 0.78
C ASN A 234 -8.25 0.96 0.02
N ALA A 235 -8.97 0.08 0.72
CA ALA A 235 -9.98 -0.80 0.13
C ALA A 235 -11.40 -0.28 0.43
N TRP A 236 -12.20 -0.07 -0.61
CA TRP A 236 -13.57 0.38 -0.48
C TRP A 236 -14.53 -0.59 -1.17
N SER A 237 -15.34 -1.31 -0.39
CA SER A 237 -16.51 -2.02 -0.93
C SER A 237 -17.58 -1.01 -1.29
N TYR A 238 -17.82 -0.87 -2.60
CA TYR A 238 -18.71 0.16 -3.14
C TYR A 238 -20.06 -0.40 -3.59
N ALA A 239 -20.15 -1.72 -3.83
CA ALA A 239 -21.42 -2.36 -4.17
C ALA A 239 -21.44 -3.88 -3.93
N ASP A 240 -22.62 -4.40 -3.59
CA ASP A 240 -22.95 -5.83 -3.57
C ASP A 240 -24.02 -6.12 -4.64
N GLN A 241 -23.62 -6.75 -5.74
CA GLN A 241 -24.49 -6.97 -6.90
C GLN A 241 -25.13 -8.36 -6.90
N PRO A 242 -26.46 -8.49 -6.84
CA PRO A 242 -27.14 -9.77 -7.04
C PRO A 242 -26.79 -10.41 -8.38
N LEU A 243 -26.42 -11.69 -8.37
CA LEU A 243 -26.10 -12.45 -9.57
C LEU A 243 -27.36 -12.94 -10.27
N PRO A 244 -27.43 -12.89 -11.63
CA PRO A 244 -28.64 -13.19 -12.37
C PRO A 244 -29.04 -14.67 -12.40
N ASP A 245 -28.20 -15.58 -11.89
CA ASP A 245 -28.53 -17.00 -11.72
C ASP A 245 -28.97 -17.35 -10.29
N GLY A 246 -29.12 -16.36 -9.40
CA GLY A 246 -29.56 -16.57 -8.02
C GLY A 246 -28.48 -17.16 -7.10
N SER A 247 -27.22 -17.25 -7.54
CA SER A 247 -26.11 -17.82 -6.74
C SER A 247 -25.61 -16.93 -5.58
N GLY A 248 -26.26 -15.78 -5.34
CA GLY A 248 -25.93 -14.83 -4.27
C GLY A 248 -25.59 -13.44 -4.82
N ALA A 249 -24.88 -12.64 -4.01
CA ALA A 249 -24.41 -11.31 -4.41
C ALA A 249 -22.88 -11.30 -4.55
N ALA A 250 -22.40 -10.76 -5.67
CA ALA A 250 -20.99 -10.53 -5.89
C ALA A 250 -20.56 -9.17 -5.31
N GLU A 251 -19.39 -9.17 -4.68
CA GLU A 251 -18.80 -8.02 -4.02
C GLU A 251 -17.92 -7.25 -5.01
N TRP A 252 -18.09 -5.93 -5.03
CA TRP A 252 -17.29 -5.00 -5.82
C TRP A 252 -16.46 -4.10 -4.90
N VAL A 253 -15.14 -4.15 -5.08
CA VAL A 253 -14.19 -3.35 -4.29
C VAL A 253 -13.34 -2.50 -5.22
N CYS A 254 -13.14 -1.24 -4.82
CA CYS A 254 -12.10 -0.40 -5.38
C CYS A 254 -10.94 -0.34 -4.39
N THR A 255 -9.74 -0.79 -4.80
CA THR A 255 -8.52 -0.51 -4.06
C THR A 255 -7.80 0.65 -4.70
N ARG A 256 -7.46 1.66 -3.90
CA ARG A 256 -6.76 2.84 -4.37
C ARG A 256 -5.43 3.02 -3.66
N ALA A 257 -4.35 3.07 -4.44
CA ALA A 257 -3.00 3.39 -3.99
C ALA A 257 -2.75 4.90 -4.13
N GLU A 258 -2.55 5.57 -3.00
CA GLU A 258 -2.04 6.95 -2.95
C GLU A 258 -0.51 6.93 -2.92
N THR A 259 0.13 7.83 -3.66
CA THR A 259 1.58 7.96 -3.68
C THR A 259 2.02 9.17 -2.85
N TRP A 260 3.31 9.23 -2.50
CA TRP A 260 3.90 10.41 -1.86
C TRP A 260 3.88 11.68 -2.71
N ARG A 261 3.75 11.53 -4.03
CA ARG A 261 3.73 12.67 -4.96
C ARG A 261 2.33 13.23 -5.19
N GLY A 262 1.30 12.42 -4.95
CA GLY A 262 -0.09 12.74 -5.30
C GLY A 262 -0.45 12.50 -6.78
N ASP A 263 0.54 12.17 -7.62
CA ASP A 263 0.39 11.64 -8.98
C ASP A 263 0.93 10.18 -9.04
N GLY A 264 0.72 9.47 -10.14
CA GLY A 264 1.01 8.04 -10.23
C GLY A 264 0.05 7.18 -9.41
N THR A 265 -1.14 7.70 -9.10
CA THR A 265 -2.13 6.99 -8.28
C THR A 265 -2.69 5.79 -9.02
N GLY A 266 -2.79 4.66 -8.33
CA GLY A 266 -3.35 3.43 -8.87
C GLY A 266 -4.76 3.21 -8.34
N ALA A 267 -5.70 2.84 -9.20
CA ALA A 267 -7.01 2.35 -8.80
C ALA A 267 -7.26 0.99 -9.46
N LEU A 268 -7.71 0.01 -8.68
CA LEU A 268 -8.13 -1.30 -9.18
C LEU A 268 -9.60 -1.51 -8.78
N ALA A 269 -10.46 -1.72 -9.77
CA ALA A 269 -11.78 -2.26 -9.51
C ALA A 269 -11.71 -3.79 -9.56
N GLN A 270 -12.28 -4.42 -8.56
CA GLN A 270 -12.14 -5.84 -8.32
C GLN A 270 -13.52 -6.45 -8.05
N PHE A 271 -13.70 -7.68 -8.53
CA PHE A 271 -14.95 -8.42 -8.49
C PHE A 271 -14.76 -9.76 -7.81
N ARG A 272 -15.63 -10.09 -6.87
CA ARG A 272 -15.59 -11.35 -6.14
C ARG A 272 -16.96 -12.00 -6.10
N THR A 273 -17.05 -13.24 -6.58
CA THR A 273 -18.28 -14.03 -6.50
C THR A 273 -18.53 -14.54 -5.07
N PRO A 274 -19.79 -14.82 -4.69
CA PRO A 274 -20.13 -15.51 -3.44
C PRO A 274 -19.26 -16.75 -3.20
N GLY A 275 -18.71 -16.89 -1.99
CA GLY A 275 -17.85 -18.03 -1.62
C GLY A 275 -16.48 -18.07 -2.31
N GLY A 276 -16.18 -17.14 -3.23
CA GLY A 276 -14.89 -17.01 -3.88
C GLY A 276 -13.78 -16.67 -2.87
N ARG A 277 -12.65 -17.37 -2.93
CA ARG A 277 -11.48 -17.12 -2.07
C ARG A 277 -10.63 -15.94 -2.53
N ALA A 278 -10.60 -15.68 -3.84
CA ALA A 278 -9.86 -14.60 -4.44
C ALA A 278 -10.79 -13.76 -5.31
N ALA A 279 -10.51 -12.47 -5.38
CA ALA A 279 -11.16 -11.58 -6.32
C ALA A 279 -10.38 -11.49 -7.63
N ALA A 280 -11.07 -11.15 -8.70
CA ALA A 280 -10.47 -10.79 -9.98
C ALA A 280 -10.33 -9.27 -10.07
N VAL A 281 -9.17 -8.79 -10.52
CA VAL A 281 -9.03 -7.41 -11.00
C VAL A 281 -9.73 -7.30 -12.35
N VAL A 282 -10.74 -6.44 -12.45
CA VAL A 282 -11.60 -6.33 -13.64
C VAL A 282 -11.40 -5.01 -14.38
N ALA A 283 -10.88 -4.00 -13.70
CA ALA A 283 -10.37 -2.78 -14.31
C ALA A 283 -9.20 -2.23 -13.48
N LYS A 284 -8.28 -1.56 -14.14
CA LYS A 284 -7.18 -0.81 -13.54
C LYS A 284 -7.23 0.59 -14.13
N GLY A 285 -6.97 1.61 -13.33
CA GLY A 285 -6.68 2.95 -13.79
C GLY A 285 -5.37 3.46 -13.22
N THR A 286 -4.61 4.16 -14.06
CA THR A 286 -3.35 4.83 -13.70
C THR A 286 -3.60 6.33 -13.75
N ASP A 287 -3.09 7.07 -12.76
CA ASP A 287 -3.40 8.50 -12.57
C ASP A 287 -4.91 8.78 -12.47
N ALA A 288 -5.67 7.76 -12.04
CA ALA A 288 -7.11 7.83 -11.91
C ALA A 288 -7.50 8.53 -10.61
N LEU A 289 -8.54 9.37 -10.69
CA LEU A 289 -9.15 10.00 -9.51
C LEU A 289 -10.15 9.08 -8.81
N SER A 290 -10.66 8.06 -9.52
CA SER A 290 -11.72 7.15 -9.07
C SER A 290 -11.43 6.55 -7.70
N CYS A 291 -12.50 6.40 -6.92
CA CYS A 291 -12.47 5.96 -5.53
C CYS A 291 -11.43 6.71 -4.65
N GLY A 292 -11.14 7.96 -5.01
CA GLY A 292 -10.23 8.85 -4.30
C GLY A 292 -10.97 9.97 -3.57
N PRO A 293 -10.28 10.74 -2.72
CA PRO A 293 -10.90 11.83 -1.96
C PRO A 293 -11.43 12.97 -2.85
N ARG A 294 -10.91 13.10 -4.08
CA ARG A 294 -11.35 14.12 -5.06
C ARG A 294 -12.46 13.64 -6.00
N ASP A 295 -12.55 12.34 -6.22
CA ASP A 295 -13.58 11.70 -7.05
C ASP A 295 -13.96 10.37 -6.38
N PRO A 296 -14.93 10.39 -5.45
CA PRO A 296 -15.30 9.23 -4.66
C PRO A 296 -16.20 8.27 -5.44
N HIS A 297 -16.16 8.28 -6.78
CA HIS A 297 -17.00 7.45 -7.62
C HIS A 297 -16.19 6.43 -8.41
N VAL A 298 -16.85 5.33 -8.77
CA VAL A 298 -16.23 4.26 -9.56
C VAL A 298 -17.30 3.51 -10.35
N LEU A 299 -16.97 3.13 -11.57
CA LEU A 299 -17.79 2.26 -12.41
C LEU A 299 -16.88 1.20 -13.03
N ALA A 300 -17.25 -0.07 -12.90
CA ALA A 300 -16.49 -1.17 -13.49
C ALA A 300 -17.41 -2.28 -13.99
N GLY A 301 -16.86 -3.14 -14.86
CA GLY A 301 -17.59 -4.25 -15.44
C GLY A 301 -16.74 -5.49 -15.61
N VAL A 302 -17.41 -6.64 -15.59
CA VAL A 302 -16.79 -7.95 -15.75
C VAL A 302 -17.65 -8.81 -16.67
N LEU A 303 -16.99 -9.62 -17.49
CA LEU A 303 -17.65 -10.70 -18.19
C LEU A 303 -17.65 -11.93 -17.28
N TRP A 304 -18.83 -12.33 -16.81
CA TRP A 304 -19.00 -13.42 -15.87
C TRP A 304 -19.82 -14.56 -16.49
N LYS A 305 -19.49 -15.79 -16.11
CA LYS A 305 -20.17 -17.01 -16.57
C LYS A 305 -20.94 -17.62 -15.41
N SER A 306 -22.24 -17.82 -15.59
CA SER A 306 -23.09 -18.48 -14.60
C SER A 306 -22.77 -19.96 -14.47
N ALA A 307 -23.26 -20.58 -13.39
CA ALA A 307 -23.15 -22.03 -13.19
C ALA A 307 -23.81 -22.82 -14.33
N ALA A 308 -24.92 -22.30 -14.88
CA ALA A 308 -25.62 -22.86 -16.04
C ALA A 308 -24.88 -22.63 -17.38
N GLY A 309 -23.69 -22.01 -17.37
CA GLY A 309 -22.84 -21.84 -18.53
C GLY A 309 -23.14 -20.60 -19.39
N HIS A 310 -24.00 -19.71 -18.91
CA HIS A 310 -24.38 -18.51 -19.64
C HIS A 310 -23.45 -17.33 -19.35
N TRP A 311 -23.11 -16.57 -20.38
CA TRP A 311 -22.27 -15.39 -20.25
C TRP A 311 -23.10 -14.12 -20.05
N TYR A 312 -22.64 -13.28 -19.13
CA TYR A 312 -23.23 -11.99 -18.81
C TYR A 312 -22.15 -10.93 -18.73
N LEU A 313 -22.46 -9.73 -19.20
CA LEU A 313 -21.82 -8.52 -18.72
C LEU A 313 -22.50 -8.12 -17.41
N LEU A 314 -21.72 -8.08 -16.34
CA LEU A 314 -22.10 -7.45 -15.08
C LEU A 314 -21.35 -6.13 -14.96
N ALA A 315 -22.03 -5.06 -14.59
CA ALA A 315 -21.38 -3.82 -14.21
C ALA A 315 -22.00 -3.24 -12.95
N ALA A 316 -21.18 -2.57 -12.16
CA ALA A 316 -21.58 -1.88 -10.96
C ALA A 316 -20.90 -0.51 -10.86
N GLY A 317 -21.70 0.50 -10.54
CA GLY A 317 -21.26 1.76 -10.01
C GLY A 317 -21.41 1.81 -8.49
N ASP A 318 -20.86 2.82 -7.83
CA ASP A 318 -21.16 3.11 -6.43
C ASP A 318 -22.62 3.57 -6.24
N LYS A 319 -23.02 3.73 -4.97
CA LYS A 319 -24.40 4.06 -4.57
C LYS A 319 -24.97 5.32 -5.23
N ASP A 320 -24.13 6.25 -5.68
CA ASP A 320 -24.56 7.50 -6.29
C ASP A 320 -24.78 7.37 -7.81
N THR A 321 -24.69 6.15 -8.36
CA THR A 321 -24.91 5.87 -9.78
C THR A 321 -26.39 5.69 -10.11
N ALA A 322 -26.93 6.60 -10.91
CA ALA A 322 -28.34 6.61 -11.33
C ALA A 322 -28.62 5.76 -12.58
N SER A 323 -27.66 5.62 -13.50
CA SER A 323 -27.81 4.72 -14.65
C SER A 323 -26.47 4.26 -15.20
N ILE A 324 -26.47 3.10 -15.87
CA ILE A 324 -25.30 2.51 -16.52
C ILE A 324 -25.66 2.12 -17.96
N GLN A 325 -24.74 2.42 -18.88
CA GLN A 325 -24.82 2.09 -20.29
C GLN A 325 -23.56 1.33 -20.71
N ALA A 326 -23.77 0.21 -21.40
CA ALA A 326 -22.74 -0.56 -22.07
C ALA A 326 -22.84 -0.35 -23.58
N GLY A 327 -21.68 -0.20 -24.22
CA GLY A 327 -21.54 -0.17 -25.67
C GLY A 327 -20.38 -1.05 -26.16
N GLY A 328 -20.26 -1.21 -27.47
CA GLY A 328 -19.23 -2.05 -28.10
C GLY A 328 -19.71 -3.48 -28.30
N GLY A 329 -19.00 -4.47 -27.73
CA GLY A 329 -19.34 -5.89 -27.86
C GLY A 329 -20.60 -6.33 -27.10
N VAL A 330 -21.15 -5.45 -26.27
CA VAL A 330 -22.45 -5.59 -25.61
C VAL A 330 -23.11 -4.21 -25.62
N THR A 331 -24.34 -4.12 -26.13
CA THR A 331 -25.16 -2.91 -26.06
C THR A 331 -26.29 -3.15 -25.09
N ALA A 332 -26.30 -2.42 -23.97
CA ALA A 332 -27.34 -2.52 -22.96
C ALA A 332 -27.38 -1.25 -22.11
N ALA A 333 -28.53 -0.97 -21.49
CA ALA A 333 -28.68 0.11 -20.54
C ALA A 333 -29.55 -0.35 -19.37
N GLY A 334 -29.28 0.21 -18.19
CA GLY A 334 -29.99 -0.11 -16.96
C GLY A 334 -30.10 1.12 -16.07
N GLN A 335 -31.18 1.18 -15.29
CA GLN A 335 -31.36 2.18 -14.24
C GLN A 335 -30.74 1.69 -12.93
N GLY A 336 -30.28 2.63 -12.11
CA GLY A 336 -29.56 2.40 -10.87
C GLY A 336 -28.09 2.02 -11.07
N GLN A 337 -27.48 1.60 -9.97
CA GLN A 337 -26.05 1.31 -9.87
C GLN A 337 -25.62 -0.04 -10.47
N PHE A 338 -26.53 -0.81 -11.07
CA PHE A 338 -26.23 -2.13 -11.62
C PHE A 338 -26.68 -2.28 -13.07
N LEU A 339 -25.85 -2.96 -13.85
CA LEU A 339 -26.22 -3.45 -15.18
C LEU A 339 -25.96 -4.95 -15.26
N VAL A 340 -26.97 -5.66 -15.77
CA VAL A 340 -26.86 -7.06 -16.15
C VAL A 340 -27.33 -7.22 -17.58
N ALA A 341 -26.48 -7.75 -18.44
CA ALA A 341 -26.82 -7.99 -19.84
C ALA A 341 -26.29 -9.35 -20.30
N ARG A 342 -27.08 -10.07 -21.11
CA ARG A 342 -26.58 -11.27 -21.78
C ARG A 342 -25.42 -10.89 -22.70
N ALA A 343 -24.37 -11.70 -22.67
CA ALA A 343 -23.16 -11.47 -23.46
C ALA A 343 -22.70 -12.77 -24.11
N LYS A 344 -21.72 -12.65 -25.00
CA LYS A 344 -20.97 -13.79 -25.56
C LYS A 344 -19.64 -13.90 -24.85
N GLN A 345 -19.07 -15.11 -24.85
CA GLN A 345 -17.69 -15.32 -24.40
C GLN A 345 -16.74 -14.36 -25.14
N GLY A 346 -15.85 -13.71 -24.39
CA GLY A 346 -14.84 -12.79 -24.95
C GLY A 346 -15.38 -11.43 -25.38
N ALA A 347 -16.66 -11.11 -25.15
CA ALA A 347 -17.19 -9.79 -25.44
C ALA A 347 -16.47 -8.71 -24.62
N ARG A 348 -16.15 -7.58 -25.27
CA ARG A 348 -15.56 -6.39 -24.63
C ARG A 348 -16.56 -5.25 -24.68
N ALA A 349 -16.87 -4.68 -23.53
CA ALA A 349 -17.81 -3.57 -23.42
C ALA A 349 -17.12 -2.31 -22.91
N THR A 350 -17.56 -1.16 -23.41
CA THR A 350 -17.24 0.14 -22.84
C THR A 350 -18.39 0.56 -21.93
N LEU A 351 -18.08 1.02 -20.73
CA LEU A 351 -19.09 1.49 -19.78
C LEU A 351 -19.11 3.01 -19.69
N LYS A 352 -20.32 3.55 -19.58
CA LYS A 352 -20.64 4.92 -19.18
C LYS A 352 -21.73 4.86 -18.13
N GLY A 353 -21.77 5.84 -17.25
CA GLY A 353 -22.84 6.00 -16.28
C GLY A 353 -23.19 7.46 -16.07
N THR A 354 -24.30 7.67 -15.38
CA THR A 354 -24.73 8.99 -14.92
C THR A 354 -24.99 8.88 -13.43
N LEU A 355 -24.43 9.80 -12.66
CA LEU A 355 -24.65 9.93 -11.23
C LEU A 355 -26.01 10.56 -10.94
N GLU A 356 -26.51 10.43 -9.71
CA GLU A 356 -27.79 11.01 -9.27
C GLU A 356 -27.84 12.54 -9.45
N ASN A 357 -26.68 13.21 -9.37
CA ASN A 357 -26.55 14.65 -9.61
C ASN A 357 -26.47 15.03 -11.10
N GLY A 358 -26.57 14.06 -12.02
CA GLY A 358 -26.51 14.25 -13.47
C GLY A 358 -25.09 14.27 -14.07
N GLN A 359 -24.03 14.19 -13.25
CA GLN A 359 -22.66 14.11 -13.76
C GLN A 359 -22.42 12.78 -14.47
N ALA A 360 -21.64 12.80 -15.56
CA ALA A 360 -21.23 11.60 -16.27
C ALA A 360 -20.03 10.94 -15.59
N ILE A 361 -20.04 9.62 -15.52
CA ILE A 361 -18.90 8.79 -15.09
C ILE A 361 -18.55 7.78 -16.17
N ASN A 362 -17.26 7.50 -16.36
CA ASN A 362 -16.80 6.46 -17.27
C ASN A 362 -16.39 5.20 -16.51
N GLY A 363 -16.46 4.05 -17.17
CA GLY A 363 -15.83 2.85 -16.63
C GLY A 363 -14.33 3.06 -16.40
N LEU A 364 -13.80 2.57 -15.28
CA LEU A 364 -12.37 2.59 -14.94
C LEU A 364 -11.53 1.93 -16.04
N ARG A 365 -10.40 2.54 -16.42
CA ARG A 365 -9.51 2.11 -17.52
C ARG A 365 -8.07 2.52 -17.33
#